data_AF-A0A352SDH8-F1
#
_entry.id   AF-A0A352SDH8-F1
#
_cell.length_a   1.000
_cell.length_b   1.000
_cell.length_c   1.000
_cell.angle_alpha   90.00
_cell.angle_beta   90.00
_cell.angle_gamma   90.00
#
_symmetry.space_group_name_H-M   'P 1'
#
loop_
_entity.id
_entity.type
_entity.pdbx_description
1 polymer ?
#
loop_
_entity_poly.entity_id
_entity_poly.type
_entity_poly.pdbx_seq_one_letter_code
_entity_poly.pdbx_strand_id
1 'polypeptide(L)'
;LQMAYGVNAPIPSLAQAADFTPTERDRMIIEHERPRTICGTPEQVAERMLALKDRFAADELVVLSVTASYKARLRTYQLLAEAFDLAA
;
A
#
# COMPACT_ATOMS: atom_id res chain seq x y z
N LEU A 1 -3.76 -3.32 -11.10
CA LEU A 1 -4.17 -3.69 -12.47
C LEU A 1 -3.65 -5.05 -12.90
N GLN A 2 -2.33 -5.28 -12.99
CA GLN A 2 -1.75 -6.57 -13.44
C GLN A 2 -2.39 -7.80 -12.76
N MET A 3 -2.51 -7.81 -11.43
CA MET A 3 -3.18 -8.90 -10.68
C MET A 3 -4.63 -9.12 -11.11
N ALA A 4 -5.40 -8.06 -11.33
CA ALA A 4 -6.80 -8.15 -11.75
C ALA A 4 -6.95 -8.72 -13.17
N TYR A 5 -5.90 -8.60 -14.00
CA TYR A 5 -5.82 -9.21 -15.33
C TYR A 5 -5.14 -10.58 -15.33
N GLY A 6 -4.74 -11.12 -14.16
CA GLY A 6 -4.04 -12.40 -14.08
C GLY A 6 -2.61 -12.36 -14.66
N VAL A 7 -2.02 -11.18 -14.81
CA VAL A 7 -0.68 -11.00 -15.36
C VAL A 7 0.34 -11.07 -14.23
N ASN A 8 1.23 -12.07 -14.28
CA ASN A 8 2.37 -12.16 -13.38
C ASN A 8 3.56 -11.38 -13.97
N ALA A 9 3.73 -10.14 -13.52
CA ALA A 9 4.78 -9.24 -13.96
C ALA A 9 5.35 -8.45 -12.78
N PRO A 10 6.54 -7.85 -12.91
CA PRO A 10 7.09 -6.97 -11.88
C PRO A 10 6.17 -5.79 -11.57
N ILE A 11 6.28 -5.29 -10.34
CA ILE A 11 5.60 -4.07 -9.91
C ILE A 11 6.04 -2.90 -10.81
N PRO A 12 5.10 -2.13 -11.39
CA PRO A 12 5.44 -1.01 -12.27
C PRO A 12 6.31 0.05 -11.57
N SER A 13 7.23 0.64 -12.33
CA SER A 13 7.95 1.83 -11.89
C SER A 13 7.03 3.05 -11.84
N LEU A 14 7.46 4.10 -11.13
CA LEU A 14 6.71 5.36 -11.10
C LEU A 14 6.60 6.01 -12.50
N ALA A 15 7.62 5.87 -13.35
CA ALA A 15 7.57 6.39 -14.72
C ALA A 15 6.53 5.63 -15.55
N GLN A 16 6.51 4.29 -15.46
CA GLN A 16 5.49 3.48 -16.13
C GLN A 16 4.08 3.81 -15.65
N ALA A 17 3.90 4.11 -14.36
CA ALA A 17 2.62 4.53 -13.81
C ALA A 17 2.21 5.92 -14.30
N ALA A 18 3.15 6.86 -14.45
CA ALA A 18 2.89 8.21 -14.95
C ALA A 18 2.51 8.22 -16.44
N ASP A 19 3.15 7.36 -17.24
CA ASP A 19 2.88 7.23 -18.68
C ASP A 19 1.65 6.38 -18.97
N PHE A 20 1.08 5.71 -17.97
CA PHE A 20 -0.07 4.84 -18.13
C PHE A 20 -1.38 5.62 -18.20
N THR A 21 -2.08 5.50 -19.34
CA THR A 21 -3.44 6.04 -19.50
C THR A 21 -4.47 4.93 -19.25
N PRO A 22 -5.24 4.99 -18.14
CA PRO A 22 -6.22 3.95 -17.80
C PRO A 22 -7.42 3.96 -18.74
N THR A 23 -7.84 2.78 -19.17
CA THR A 23 -9.14 2.55 -19.81
C THR A 23 -10.28 2.68 -18.80
N GLU A 24 -11.53 2.68 -19.26
CA GLU A 24 -12.68 2.69 -18.35
C GLU A 24 -12.71 1.45 -17.44
N ARG A 25 -12.38 0.28 -17.98
CA ARG A 25 -12.24 -0.95 -17.18
C ARG A 25 -11.15 -0.81 -16.11
N ASP A 26 -10.01 -0.20 -16.45
CA ASP A 26 -8.93 0.05 -15.48
C ASP A 26 -9.40 0.95 -14.35
N ARG A 27 -10.15 2.01 -14.67
CA ARG A 27 -10.70 2.93 -13.66
C ARG A 27 -11.65 2.22 -12.71
N MET A 28 -12.54 1.36 -13.23
CA MET A 28 -13.43 0.55 -12.40
C MET A 28 -12.65 -0.38 -11.45
N ILE A 29 -11.58 -1.02 -11.94
CA ILE A 29 -10.72 -1.87 -11.10
C ILE A 29 -9.99 -1.03 -10.04
N ILE A 30 -9.41 0.11 -10.43
CA ILE A 30 -8.69 1.00 -9.51
C ILE A 30 -9.62 1.46 -8.39
N GLU A 31 -10.84 1.87 -8.71
CA GLU A 31 -11.80 2.35 -7.71
C GLU A 31 -12.25 1.23 -6.77
N HIS A 32 -12.46 0.02 -7.29
CA HIS A 32 -12.78 -1.14 -6.46
C HIS A 32 -11.65 -1.52 -5.48
N GLU A 33 -10.39 -1.40 -5.90
CA GLU A 33 -9.22 -1.76 -5.08
C GLU A 33 -8.78 -0.65 -4.11
N ARG A 34 -9.08 0.62 -4.43
CA ARG A 34 -8.71 1.79 -3.62
C ARG A 34 -9.09 1.68 -2.14
N PRO A 35 -10.33 1.30 -1.74
CA PRO A 35 -10.70 1.21 -0.32
C PRO A 35 -9.98 0.08 0.42
N ARG A 36 -9.49 -0.94 -0.29
CA ARG A 36 -8.75 -2.08 0.28
C ARG A 36 -7.29 -1.75 0.55
N THR A 37 -6.79 -0.62 0.03
CA THR A 37 -5.41 -0.18 0.18
C THR A 37 -5.28 0.86 1.30
N ILE A 38 -4.27 0.70 2.16
CA ILE A 38 -3.87 1.72 3.13
C ILE A 38 -2.68 2.49 2.56
N CYS A 39 -2.88 3.76 2.23
CA CYS A 39 -1.87 4.66 1.66
C CYS A 39 -2.18 6.09 2.12
N GLY A 40 -1.15 6.85 2.46
CA GLY A 40 -1.28 8.20 3.01
C GLY A 40 0.03 8.67 3.67
N THR A 41 -0.07 9.72 4.49
CA THR A 41 1.03 10.12 5.38
C THR A 41 1.23 9.08 6.49
N PRO A 42 2.37 9.06 7.19
CA PRO A 42 2.60 8.12 8.30
C PRO A 42 1.47 8.14 9.35
N GLU A 43 0.96 9.32 9.69
CA GLU A 43 -0.11 9.50 10.68
C GLU A 43 -1.42 8.88 10.19
N GLN A 44 -1.81 9.15 8.94
CA GLN A 44 -3.02 8.57 8.33
C GLN A 44 -2.94 7.04 8.23
N VAL A 45 -1.76 6.51 7.94
CA VAL A 45 -1.54 5.06 7.86
C VAL A 45 -1.62 4.44 9.25
N ALA A 46 -0.97 5.03 10.26
CA ALA A 46 -1.00 4.56 11.64
C ALA A 46 -2.42 4.55 12.21
N GLU A 47 -3.18 5.64 12.02
CA GLU A 47 -4.59 5.74 12.45
C GLU A 47 -5.43 4.60 11.84
N ARG A 48 -5.33 4.39 10.53
CA ARG A 48 -6.09 3.34 9.83
C ARG A 48 -5.67 1.93 10.26
N MET A 49 -4.39 1.72 10.55
CA MET A 49 -3.87 0.46 11.06
C MET A 49 -4.40 0.17 12.47
N LEU A 50 -4.35 1.14 13.38
CA LEU A 50 -4.90 1.00 14.73
C LEU A 50 -6.41 0.71 14.70
N ALA A 51 -7.16 1.40 13.82
CA ALA A 51 -8.58 1.12 13.64
C ALA A 51 -8.85 -0.33 13.16
N LEU A 52 -7.96 -0.90 12.33
CA LEU A 52 -8.07 -2.31 11.93
C LEU A 52 -7.73 -3.25 13.09
N LYS A 53 -6.67 -2.97 13.84
CA LYS A 53 -6.32 -3.74 15.03
C LYS A 53 -7.51 -3.84 15.98
N ASP A 54 -8.13 -2.71 16.31
CA ASP A 54 -9.26 -2.65 17.23
C ASP A 54 -10.50 -3.36 16.67
N ARG A 55 -10.80 -3.15 15.38
CA ARG A 55 -11.93 -3.79 14.70
C ARG A 55 -11.84 -5.32 14.72
N PHE A 56 -10.64 -5.87 14.60
CA PHE A 56 -10.42 -7.31 14.56
C PHE A 56 -9.95 -7.90 15.90
N ALA A 57 -9.86 -7.07 16.95
CA ALA A 57 -9.26 -7.45 18.23
C ALA A 57 -7.92 -8.18 18.05
N ALA A 58 -7.08 -7.67 17.15
CA ALA A 58 -5.80 -8.26 16.82
C ALA A 58 -4.72 -7.84 17.84
N ASP A 59 -3.88 -8.80 18.24
CA ASP A 59 -2.70 -8.49 19.07
C ASP A 59 -1.58 -7.84 18.25
N GLU A 60 -1.45 -8.21 16.98
CA GLU A 60 -0.39 -7.78 16.07
C GLU A 60 -0.90 -7.48 14.65
N LEU A 61 -0.19 -6.60 13.93
CA LEU A 61 -0.39 -6.32 12.52
C LEU A 61 0.88 -6.63 11.73
N VAL A 62 0.81 -7.58 10.80
CA VAL A 62 1.92 -7.91 9.90
C VAL A 62 1.80 -7.08 8.61
N VAL A 63 2.81 -6.26 8.32
CA VAL A 63 2.78 -5.33 7.19
C VAL A 63 3.55 -5.85 5.98
N LEU A 64 2.82 -6.06 4.88
CA LEU A 64 3.39 -6.24 3.55
C LEU A 64 3.24 -4.94 2.75
N SER A 65 4.35 -4.39 2.25
CA SER A 65 4.32 -3.21 1.39
C SER A 65 4.72 -3.55 -0.06
N VAL A 66 3.89 -3.10 -1.00
CA VAL A 66 4.12 -3.24 -2.45
C VAL A 66 4.54 -1.88 -2.98
N THR A 67 5.81 -1.73 -3.37
CA THR A 67 6.37 -0.46 -3.84
C THR A 67 7.24 -0.68 -5.08
N ALA A 68 7.42 0.39 -5.86
CA ALA A 68 8.18 0.37 -7.12
C ALA A 68 9.70 0.17 -6.95
N SER A 69 10.24 0.24 -5.72
CA SER A 69 11.67 0.06 -5.47
C SER A 69 11.96 -0.42 -4.05
N TYR A 70 13.09 -1.09 -3.89
CA TYR A 70 13.57 -1.51 -2.57
C TYR A 70 13.78 -0.31 -1.62
N LYS A 71 14.29 0.81 -2.13
CA LYS A 71 14.50 2.03 -1.33
C LYS A 71 13.18 2.58 -0.79
N ALA A 72 12.14 2.63 -1.63
CA ALA A 72 10.81 3.04 -1.19
C ALA A 72 10.25 2.09 -0.14
N ARG A 73 10.39 0.78 -0.35
CA ARG A 73 9.99 -0.25 0.63
C ARG A 73 10.66 -0.04 1.99
N LEU A 74 11.97 0.17 2.01
CA LEU A 74 12.71 0.40 3.25
C LEU A 74 12.25 1.68 3.96
N ARG A 75 12.04 2.77 3.21
CA ARG A 75 11.56 4.03 3.78
C ARG A 75 10.15 3.88 4.36
N THR A 76 9.27 3.12 3.72
CA THR A 76 7.93 2.81 4.28
C THR A 76 8.06 2.14 5.65
N TYR A 77 8.92 1.13 5.80
CA TYR A 77 9.10 0.46 7.09
C TYR A 77 9.73 1.37 8.16
N GLN A 78 10.66 2.24 7.78
CA GLN A 78 11.22 3.25 8.70
C GLN A 78 10.13 4.20 9.21
N LEU A 79 9.32 4.74 8.31
CA LEU A 79 8.21 5.64 8.67
C LEU A 79 7.18 4.96 9.57
N LEU A 80 6.90 3.68 9.34
CA LEU A 80 6.00 2.91 10.22
C LEU A 80 6.63 2.65 11.58
N ALA A 81 7.91 2.29 11.63
CA ALA A 81 8.61 2.11 12.91
C ALA A 81 8.64 3.42 13.72
N GLU A 82 8.93 4.54 13.07
CA GLU A 82 8.86 5.89 13.66
C GLU A 82 7.45 6.20 14.16
N ALA A 83 6.40 5.98 13.34
CA ALA A 83 5.01 6.30 13.71
C ALA A 83 4.42 5.42 14.83
N PHE A 84 5.00 4.26 15.08
CA PHE A 84 4.60 3.33 16.14
C PHE A 84 5.57 3.31 17.33
N ASP A 85 6.53 4.24 17.37
CA ASP A 85 7.57 4.33 18.40
C ASP A 85 8.27 2.97 18.66
N LEU A 86 8.48 2.18 17.61
CA LEU A 86 9.15 0.89 17.73
C LEU A 86 10.65 1.12 17.94
N ALA A 87 11.18 0.63 19.06
CA ALA A 87 12.60 0.69 19.35
C ALA A 87 13.42 -0.05 18.27
N ALA A 88 14.57 0.53 17.90
CA ALA A 88 15.53 -0.10 17.01
C ALA A 88 16.32 -1.21 17.71
#